data_AF-A0A330M7Q9-F1
#
_entry.id   AF-A0A330M7Q9-F1
#
_cell.length_a   1.000
_cell.length_b   1.000
_cell.length_c   1.000
_cell.angle_alpha   90.00
_cell.angle_beta   90.00
_cell.angle_gamma   90.00
#
_symmetry.space_group_name_H-M   'P 1'
#
loop_
_entity.id
_entity.type
_entity.pdbx_description
1 polymer ?
#
loop_
_entity_poly.entity_id
_entity_poly.type
_entity_poly.pdbx_seq_one_letter_code
_entity_poly.pdbx_strand_id
1 'polypeptide(L)'
;MRAREIALAQGLNYVYTGNIHDTDGGSSYCPSCHKLVINRDWYELGEYHLHHSGKCQYCGSQIPGRFDGPCEHFGRNRIPISIG
;
A
#
# COMPACT_ATOMS: atom_id res chain seq x y z
N MET A 1 -10.28 12.16 -6.94
CA MET A 1 -10.51 12.90 -5.67
C MET A 1 -9.57 14.10 -5.65
N ARG A 2 -10.10 15.33 -5.75
CA ARG A 2 -9.32 16.54 -6.12
C ARG A 2 -8.14 16.83 -5.17
N ALA A 3 -8.31 16.67 -3.86
CA ALA A 3 -7.24 16.91 -2.89
C ALA A 3 -6.04 15.97 -3.08
N ARG A 4 -6.31 14.69 -3.37
CA ARG A 4 -5.27 13.68 -3.66
C ARG A 4 -4.49 14.01 -4.93
N GLU A 5 -5.20 14.40 -5.99
CA GLU A 5 -4.59 14.80 -7.26
C GLU A 5 -3.65 16.00 -7.08
N ILE A 6 -4.07 17.02 -6.33
CA ILE A 6 -3.24 18.19 -6.01
C ILE A 6 -2.00 17.77 -5.22
N ALA A 7 -2.15 16.95 -4.18
CA ALA A 7 -1.05 16.46 -3.36
C ALA A 7 0.00 15.68 -4.18
N LEU A 8 -0.44 14.79 -5.07
CA LEU A 8 0.44 14.07 -5.99
C LEU A 8 1.15 15.03 -6.96
N ALA A 9 0.43 16.02 -7.51
CA ALA A 9 1.00 17.03 -8.40
C ALA A 9 2.02 17.95 -7.70
N GLN A 10 1.96 18.09 -6.38
CA GLN A 10 2.97 18.79 -5.57
C GLN A 10 4.20 17.91 -5.24
N GLY A 11 4.27 16.68 -5.76
CA GLY A 11 5.42 15.79 -5.58
C GLY A 11 5.34 14.88 -4.34
N LEU A 12 4.17 14.77 -3.70
CA LEU A 12 3.97 13.78 -2.65
C LEU A 12 3.85 12.39 -3.27
N ASN A 13 4.64 11.45 -2.79
CA ASN A 13 4.74 10.10 -3.34
C ASN A 13 3.63 9.15 -2.86
N TYR A 14 3.10 9.37 -1.66
CA TYR A 14 2.13 8.49 -1.01
C TYR A 14 1.02 9.32 -0.39
N VAL A 15 -0.15 9.31 -1.04
CA VAL A 15 -1.31 10.11 -0.63
C VAL A 15 -2.52 9.21 -0.52
N TYR A 16 -3.00 9.05 0.72
CA TYR A 16 -4.13 8.17 1.04
C TYR A 16 -5.38 8.98 1.39
N THR A 17 -6.54 8.49 0.97
CA THR A 17 -7.82 9.20 1.12
C THR A 17 -8.51 8.97 2.46
N GLY A 18 -7.96 8.10 3.32
CA GLY A 18 -8.39 7.87 4.70
C GLY A 18 -9.52 6.86 4.81
N ASN A 19 -10.43 7.06 5.79
CA ASN A 19 -11.59 6.18 6.06
C ASN A 19 -12.71 6.31 5.04
N ILE A 20 -12.35 6.39 3.76
CA ILE A 20 -13.26 6.38 2.63
C ILE A 20 -13.06 5.06 1.91
N HIS A 21 -14.15 4.40 1.51
CA HIS A 21 -14.08 3.20 0.68
C HIS A 21 -13.71 3.60 -0.75
N ASP A 22 -12.41 3.75 -0.97
CA ASP A 22 -11.78 4.17 -2.21
C ASP A 22 -10.50 3.34 -2.37
N THR A 23 -10.59 2.24 -3.11
CA THR A 23 -9.48 1.30 -3.32
C THR A 23 -8.29 2.00 -3.97
N ASP A 24 -8.52 2.91 -4.91
CA ASP A 24 -7.45 3.64 -5.59
C ASP A 24 -6.76 4.62 -4.66
N GLY A 25 -7.52 5.29 -3.79
CA GLY A 25 -7.00 6.18 -2.76
C GLY A 25 -6.41 5.46 -1.55
N GLY A 26 -6.80 4.22 -1.27
CA GLY A 26 -6.28 3.39 -0.19
C GLY A 26 -5.04 2.60 -0.59
N SER A 27 -4.86 2.32 -1.87
CA SER A 27 -3.78 1.50 -2.40
C SER A 27 -2.44 2.22 -2.49
N SER A 28 -1.36 1.45 -2.51
CA SER A 28 0.01 1.97 -2.62
C SER A 28 0.53 1.80 -4.04
N TYR A 29 1.13 2.86 -4.56
CA TYR A 29 1.68 2.91 -5.91
C TYR A 29 3.19 3.16 -5.84
N CYS A 30 3.93 2.65 -6.82
CA CYS A 30 5.36 2.93 -6.93
C CYS A 30 5.58 4.40 -7.34
N PRO A 31 6.40 5.18 -6.63
CA PRO A 31 6.65 6.58 -7.00
C PRO A 31 7.51 6.72 -8.26
N SER A 32 8.24 5.65 -8.64
CA SER A 32 9.09 5.66 -9.84
C SER A 32 8.31 5.32 -11.11
N CYS A 33 7.45 4.30 -11.07
CA CYS A 33 6.73 3.81 -12.26
C CYS A 33 5.21 3.96 -12.21
N HIS A 34 4.66 4.48 -11.11
CA HIS A 34 3.23 4.73 -10.87
C HIS A 34 2.33 3.50 -10.96
N LYS A 35 2.88 2.29 -11.02
CA LYS A 35 2.12 1.04 -10.97
C LYS A 35 1.69 0.69 -9.55
N LEU A 36 0.53 0.07 -9.43
CA LEU A 36 -0.01 -0.48 -8.19
C LEU A 36 0.97 -1.51 -7.61
N VAL A 37 1.42 -1.31 -6.38
CA VAL A 37 2.31 -2.26 -5.70
C VAL A 37 1.65 -3.00 -4.54
N ILE A 38 0.68 -2.37 -3.88
CA ILE A 38 -0.13 -3.01 -2.85
C ILE A 38 -1.56 -2.52 -3.04
N ASN A 39 -2.44 -3.41 -3.45
CA ASN A 39 -3.87 -3.17 -3.47
C ASN A 39 -4.43 -3.28 -2.05
N ARG A 40 -5.13 -2.25 -1.60
CA ARG A 40 -5.78 -2.20 -0.29
C ARG A 40 -7.25 -1.90 -0.48
N ASP A 41 -8.08 -2.88 -0.17
CA ASP A 41 -9.51 -2.71 -0.04
C ASP A 41 -9.93 -2.97 1.42
N TRP A 42 -9.94 -1.88 2.19
CA TRP A 42 -10.33 -1.93 3.60
C TRP A 42 -9.43 -2.87 4.43
N TYR A 43 -9.97 -3.98 4.94
CA TYR A 43 -9.21 -5.00 5.68
C TYR A 43 -8.65 -6.11 4.79
N GLU A 44 -8.84 -6.01 3.48
CA GLU A 44 -8.41 -6.98 2.50
C GLU A 44 -7.22 -6.43 1.71
N LEU A 45 -6.16 -7.23 1.66
CA LEU A 45 -5.06 -7.01 0.73
C LEU A 45 -5.39 -7.79 -0.54
N GLY A 46 -5.44 -7.10 -1.67
CA GLY A 46 -5.60 -7.71 -2.97
C GLY A 46 -4.25 -8.03 -3.59
N GLU A 47 -4.03 -7.54 -4.80
CA GLU A 47 -2.76 -7.68 -5.51
C GLU A 47 -1.56 -7.13 -4.73
N TYR A 48 -0.46 -7.89 -4.74
CA TYR A 48 0.79 -7.54 -4.06
C TYR A 48 1.97 -7.73 -5.00
N HIS A 49 2.57 -6.61 -5.42
CA HIS A 49 3.64 -6.56 -6.41
C HIS A 49 4.95 -5.99 -5.85
N LEU A 50 5.30 -6.41 -4.63
CA LEU A 50 6.63 -6.18 -4.05
C LEU A 50 7.40 -7.51 -3.93
N HIS A 51 8.70 -7.43 -4.13
CA HIS A 51 9.62 -8.50 -3.72
C HIS A 51 9.70 -8.54 -2.19
N HIS A 52 10.16 -9.67 -1.64
CA HIS A 52 10.39 -9.86 -0.20
C HIS A 52 11.31 -8.82 0.43
N SER A 53 12.13 -8.12 -0.36
CA SER A 53 13.00 -7.03 0.09
C SER A 53 12.34 -5.64 0.00
N GLY A 54 11.05 -5.54 -0.31
CA GLY A 54 10.34 -4.26 -0.48
C GLY A 54 10.60 -3.54 -1.80
N LYS A 55 11.11 -4.23 -2.82
CA LYS A 55 11.33 -3.65 -4.16
C LYS A 55 10.11 -3.82 -5.04
N CYS A 56 9.79 -2.82 -5.85
CA CYS A 56 8.74 -2.91 -6.86
C CYS A 56 9.06 -4.03 -7.88
N GLN A 57 8.11 -4.94 -8.12
CA GLN A 57 8.28 -6.03 -9.10
C GLN A 57 8.33 -5.53 -10.55
N TYR A 58 7.88 -4.30 -10.83
CA TYR A 58 7.83 -3.78 -12.20
C TYR A 58 9.08 -3.01 -12.62
N CYS A 59 9.67 -2.22 -11.72
CA CYS A 59 10.82 -1.37 -12.04
C CYS A 59 12.02 -1.55 -11.10
N GLY A 60 11.90 -2.41 -10.07
CA GLY A 60 12.98 -2.67 -9.12
C GLY A 60 13.22 -1.55 -8.09
N SER A 61 12.52 -0.42 -8.17
CA SER A 61 12.68 0.69 -7.23
C SER A 61 12.37 0.24 -5.80
N GLN A 62 13.23 0.63 -4.85
CA GLN A 62 12.99 0.36 -3.43
C GLN A 62 11.80 1.19 -2.95
N ILE A 63 10.81 0.54 -2.36
CA ILE A 63 9.71 1.22 -1.69
C ILE A 63 10.11 1.46 -0.23
N PRO A 64 9.96 2.69 0.30
CA PRO A 64 10.14 2.97 1.72
C PRO A 64 9.10 2.22 2.54
N GLY A 65 9.58 1.49 3.56
CA GLY A 65 8.77 0.66 4.44
C GLY A 65 9.57 -0.53 4.95
N ARG A 66 9.02 -1.23 5.94
CA ARG A 66 9.52 -2.54 6.37
C ARG A 66 8.63 -3.61 5.74
N PHE A 67 9.23 -4.44 4.90
CA PHE A 67 8.57 -5.54 4.23
C PHE A 67 9.34 -6.79 4.59
N ASP A 68 8.74 -7.66 5.41
CA ASP A 68 9.31 -8.93 5.81
C ASP A 68 8.50 -10.05 5.15
N GLY A 69 9.18 -10.90 4.37
CA GLY A 69 8.60 -12.15 3.86
C GLY A 69 7.64 -12.01 2.67
N PRO A 70 6.95 -13.11 2.30
CA PRO A 70 5.85 -13.09 1.34
C PRO A 70 4.64 -12.35 1.91
N CYS A 71 3.77 -11.80 1.04
CA CYS A 71 2.51 -11.22 1.49
C CYS A 71 1.61 -12.31 2.08
N GLU A 72 1.45 -12.30 3.40
CA GLU A 72 0.48 -13.14 4.08
C GLU A 72 -0.91 -12.50 4.02
N HIS A 73 -1.93 -13.32 3.78
CA HIS A 73 -3.33 -12.87 3.77
C HIS A 73 -3.90 -12.93 5.19
N PHE A 74 -3.52 -11.94 6.02
CA PHE A 74 -4.07 -11.84 7.38
C PHE A 74 -5.58 -11.54 7.37
N GLY A 75 -6.08 -10.77 6.41
CA GLY A 75 -7.52 -10.51 6.23
C GLY A 75 -8.21 -9.91 7.46
N ARG A 76 -9.53 -10.14 7.58
CA ARG A 76 -10.38 -9.64 8.68
C ARG A 76 -10.23 -10.45 9.98
N ASN A 77 -9.00 -10.77 10.35
CA ASN A 77 -8.70 -11.50 11.57
C ASN A 77 -8.33 -10.54 12.72
N ARG A 78 -8.46 -11.00 13.96
CA ARG A 78 -8.06 -10.25 15.16
C ARG A 78 -7.12 -11.13 15.98
N ILE A 79 -5.96 -10.59 16.36
CA ILE A 79 -5.06 -11.24 17.31
C ILE A 79 -5.41 -10.70 18.71
N PRO A 80 -5.97 -11.52 19.60
CA PRO A 80 -6.20 -11.09 20.98
C PRO A 80 -4.86 -10.87 21.68
N ILE A 81 -4.70 -9.74 22.35
CA ILE A 81 -3.54 -9.46 23.21
C ILE A 81 -3.95 -9.69 24.65
N SER A 82 -3.26 -10.61 25.33
CA SER A 82 -3.36 -10.77 26.78
C SER A 82 -2.28 -9.92 27.43
N ILE A 83 -2.71 -8.96 28.25
CA ILE A 83 -1.82 -8.17 29.10
C ILE A 83 -2.06 -8.68 30.52
N GLY A 84 -1.10 -9.43 31.05
CA GLY A 84 -1.07 -9.89 32.45
C GLY A 84 -0.40 -8.88 33.37
#